data_AF-A0AAD5DNA9-F1
#
_entry.id   AF-A0AAD5DNA9-F1
#
_cell.length_a   1.000
_cell.length_b   1.000
_cell.length_c   1.000
_cell.angle_alpha   90.00
_cell.angle_beta   90.00
_cell.angle_gamma   90.00
#
_symmetry.space_group_name_H-M   'P 1'
#
loop_
_entity.id
_entity.type
_entity.pdbx_description
1 polymer ?
#
loop_
_entity_poly.entity_id
_entity_poly.type
_entity_poly.pdbx_seq_one_letter_code
_entity_poly.pdbx_strand_id
1 'polypeptide(L)'
;MGFNDQEITALMGAHTLGRCHSDRSGFLGPWTNAPTTFSNLYFVELTENKWHKKKWKGPLQYEDKSGQLMMLNTDMWMLWDKKFKPYTLEYAKNEDKFFADFASAFAKLLELGVPFPEGAQAV
;
A
#
# COMPACT_ATOMS: atom_id res chain seq x y z
N MET A 1 -0.78 16.81 2.80
CA MET A 1 -2.09 16.15 2.67
C MET A 1 -2.80 15.92 4.01
N GLY A 2 -2.17 16.19 5.18
CA GLY A 2 -2.88 16.15 6.47
C GLY A 2 -3.20 14.75 7.00
N PHE A 3 -2.46 13.74 6.55
CA PHE A 3 -2.59 12.37 7.02
C PHE A 3 -1.59 12.05 8.14
N ASN A 4 -2.03 11.27 9.11
CA ASN A 4 -1.17 10.68 10.13
C ASN A 4 -0.53 9.36 9.64
N ASP A 5 0.36 8.78 10.44
CA ASP A 5 1.12 7.58 10.05
C ASP A 5 0.24 6.34 9.79
N GLN A 6 -0.87 6.21 10.51
CA GLN A 6 -1.85 5.14 10.34
C GLN A 6 -2.61 5.29 9.02
N GLU A 7 -3.11 6.49 8.72
CA GLU A 7 -3.83 6.80 7.48
C GLU A 7 -2.92 6.60 6.26
N ILE A 8 -1.65 7.03 6.34
CA ILE A 8 -0.66 6.81 5.28
C ILE A 8 -0.46 5.30 5.06
N THR A 9 -0.27 4.53 6.13
CA THR A 9 -0.06 3.09 6.03
C THR A 9 -1.28 2.38 5.44
N ALA A 10 -2.49 2.77 5.85
CA ALA A 10 -3.73 2.24 5.29
C ALA A 10 -3.82 2.52 3.78
N LEU A 11 -3.61 3.78 3.36
CA LEU A 11 -3.67 4.17 1.94
C LEU A 11 -2.65 3.42 1.07
N MET A 12 -1.46 3.15 1.58
CA MET A 12 -0.46 2.32 0.88
C MET A 12 -0.97 0.89 0.58
N GLY A 13 -1.92 0.38 1.38
CA GLY A 13 -2.60 -0.89 1.14
C GLY A 13 -3.35 -0.97 -0.19
N ALA A 14 -3.64 0.16 -0.85
CA ALA A 14 -4.21 0.17 -2.21
C ALA A 14 -3.32 -0.56 -3.23
N HIS A 15 -2.00 -0.67 -2.98
CA HIS A 15 -1.08 -1.46 -3.79
C HIS A 15 -1.40 -2.97 -3.80
N THR A 16 -2.36 -3.44 -2.99
CA THR A 16 -2.95 -4.78 -3.16
C THR A 16 -3.52 -4.97 -4.58
N LEU A 17 -3.95 -3.87 -5.21
CA LEU A 17 -4.47 -3.82 -6.57
C LEU A 17 -3.41 -3.41 -7.59
N GLY A 18 -3.56 -3.96 -8.79
CA GLY A 18 -2.85 -3.55 -9.99
C GLY A 18 -1.38 -3.98 -10.00
N ARG A 19 -0.60 -3.23 -10.77
CA ARG A 19 0.82 -3.50 -11.00
C ARG A 19 1.54 -2.28 -11.56
N CYS A 20 2.85 -2.25 -11.39
CA CYS A 20 3.69 -1.31 -12.12
C CYS A 20 3.94 -1.72 -13.56
N HIS A 21 4.05 -0.72 -14.43
CA HIS A 21 4.36 -0.86 -15.85
C HIS A 21 5.58 0.01 -16.20
N SER A 22 6.56 -0.57 -16.87
CA SER A 22 7.86 0.08 -17.09
C SER A 22 7.76 1.30 -18.00
N ASP A 23 6.80 1.33 -18.92
CA ASP A 23 6.52 2.48 -19.80
C ASP A 23 5.75 3.62 -19.10
N ARG A 24 5.27 3.43 -17.87
CA ARG A 24 4.51 4.44 -17.11
C ARG A 24 5.28 4.97 -15.91
N SER A 25 5.85 4.08 -15.10
CA SER A 25 6.56 4.44 -13.86
C SER A 25 8.03 4.03 -13.85
N GLY A 26 8.49 3.28 -14.85
CA GLY A 26 9.81 2.65 -14.85
C GLY A 26 9.91 1.38 -14.01
N PHE A 27 8.98 1.12 -13.09
CA PHE A 27 8.90 -0.11 -12.29
C PHE A 27 8.12 -1.22 -13.02
N LEU A 28 8.28 -2.49 -12.62
CA LEU A 28 7.62 -3.60 -13.32
C LEU A 28 7.15 -4.72 -12.39
N GLY A 29 5.88 -5.08 -12.50
CA GLY A 29 5.31 -6.26 -11.82
C GLY A 29 4.25 -5.91 -10.77
N PRO A 30 3.48 -6.91 -10.31
CA PRO A 30 2.43 -6.76 -9.32
C PRO A 30 2.98 -6.86 -7.89
N TRP A 31 2.29 -6.26 -6.93
CA TRP A 31 2.62 -6.40 -5.51
C TRP A 31 2.11 -7.71 -4.91
N THR A 32 0.98 -8.22 -5.39
CA THR A 32 0.29 -9.39 -4.86
C THR A 32 0.01 -10.43 -5.94
N ASN A 33 -0.27 -11.66 -5.52
CA ASN A 33 -0.70 -12.74 -6.40
C ASN A 33 -2.16 -12.61 -6.90
N ALA A 34 -2.94 -11.67 -6.32
CA ALA A 34 -4.32 -11.41 -6.70
C ALA A 34 -4.54 -9.92 -7.02
N PRO A 35 -3.89 -9.38 -8.08
CA PRO A 35 -3.83 -7.94 -8.34
C PRO A 35 -5.16 -7.31 -8.77
N THR A 36 -6.24 -8.08 -8.85
CA THR A 36 -7.59 -7.58 -9.18
C THR A 36 -8.57 -7.73 -8.01
N THR A 37 -8.10 -8.14 -6.84
CA THR A 37 -8.91 -8.34 -5.64
C THR A 37 -8.46 -7.36 -4.56
N PHE A 38 -9.39 -6.60 -4.01
CA PHE A 38 -9.08 -5.72 -2.88
C PHE A 38 -9.12 -6.54 -1.59
N SER A 39 -7.94 -6.72 -0.98
CA SER A 39 -7.73 -7.50 0.25
C SER A 39 -6.51 -6.95 1.00
N ASN A 40 -6.24 -7.47 2.19
CA ASN A 40 -5.03 -7.12 2.95
C ASN A 40 -3.74 -7.80 2.43
N LEU A 41 -3.78 -8.51 1.30
CA LEU A 41 -2.65 -9.29 0.77
C LEU A 41 -1.38 -8.47 0.58
N TYR A 42 -1.46 -7.18 0.25
CA TYR A 42 -0.28 -6.32 0.21
C TYR A 42 0.54 -6.38 1.51
N PHE A 43 -0.13 -6.28 2.67
CA PHE A 43 0.55 -6.31 3.97
C PHE A 43 1.04 -7.73 4.33
N VAL A 44 0.26 -8.76 3.98
CA VAL A 44 0.65 -10.16 4.15
C VAL A 44 1.93 -10.46 3.35
N GLU A 45 1.91 -10.20 2.05
CA GLU A 45 3.05 -10.43 1.15
C GLU A 45 4.27 -9.60 1.57
N LEU A 46 4.07 -8.34 1.98
CA LEU A 46 5.16 -7.48 2.46
C LEU A 46 5.84 -8.03 3.72
N THR A 47 5.07 -8.62 4.64
CA THR A 47 5.57 -9.06 5.96
C THR A 47 6.06 -10.51 5.98
N GLU A 48 5.47 -11.40 5.18
CA GLU A 48 5.78 -12.83 5.17
C GLU A 48 6.87 -13.21 4.16
N ASN A 49 7.00 -12.47 3.05
CA ASN A 49 8.04 -12.74 2.08
C ASN A 49 9.42 -12.21 2.50
N LYS A 50 10.44 -12.82 1.91
CA LYS A 50 11.81 -12.30 1.94
C LYS A 50 12.09 -11.54 0.67
N TRP A 51 12.36 -10.25 0.82
CA TRP A 51 12.60 -9.32 -0.27
C TRP A 51 14.10 -9.09 -0.49
N HIS A 52 14.56 -9.21 -1.73
CA HIS A 52 15.92 -8.82 -2.13
C HIS A 52 15.88 -7.79 -3.25
N LYS A 53 16.95 -7.00 -3.35
CA LYS A 53 17.07 -5.99 -4.42
C LYS A 53 17.13 -6.69 -5.77
N LYS A 54 16.22 -6.34 -6.66
CA LYS A 54 16.18 -6.82 -8.04
C LYS A 54 17.37 -6.28 -8.82
N LYS A 55 18.06 -7.15 -9.56
CA LYS A 55 19.17 -6.78 -10.44
C LYS A 55 18.66 -6.62 -11.88
N TRP A 56 18.40 -5.38 -12.29
CA TRP A 56 17.81 -5.07 -13.60
C TRP A 56 18.15 -3.65 -14.04
N LYS A 57 17.69 -3.25 -15.23
CA LYS A 57 17.97 -1.92 -15.82
C LYS A 57 17.04 -0.80 -15.33
N GLY A 58 16.03 -1.14 -14.53
CA GLY A 58 15.07 -0.18 -14.01
C GLY A 58 15.50 0.44 -12.67
N PRO A 59 14.63 1.27 -12.07
CA PRO A 59 14.85 1.85 -10.75
C PRO A 59 14.93 0.78 -9.65
N LEU A 60 15.40 1.19 -8.47
CA LEU A 60 15.51 0.30 -7.30
C LEU A 60 14.16 -0.32 -6.95
N GLN A 61 14.07 -1.63 -7.14
CA GLN A 61 12.91 -2.45 -6.89
C GLN A 61 13.35 -3.68 -6.09
N TYR A 62 12.45 -4.20 -5.27
CA TYR A 62 12.60 -5.46 -4.56
C TYR A 62 11.74 -6.52 -5.22
N GLU A 63 12.19 -7.76 -5.19
CA GLU A 63 11.43 -8.91 -5.66
C GLU A 63 11.45 -10.03 -4.62
N ASP A 64 10.42 -10.87 -4.66
CA ASP A 64 10.35 -12.05 -3.83
C ASP A 64 11.28 -13.15 -4.39
N LYS A 65 11.37 -14.29 -3.69
CA LYS A 65 12.23 -15.39 -4.12
C LYS A 65 11.88 -15.94 -5.52
N SER A 66 10.62 -15.88 -5.92
CA SER A 66 10.18 -16.34 -7.25
C SER A 66 10.45 -15.32 -8.36
N GLY A 67 10.65 -14.05 -8.01
CA GLY A 67 10.78 -12.93 -8.94
C GLY A 67 9.45 -12.52 -9.60
N GLN A 68 8.32 -13.02 -9.10
CA GLN A 68 6.99 -12.75 -9.64
C GLN A 68 6.34 -11.52 -9.00
N LEU A 69 6.60 -11.31 -7.71
CA LEU A 69 6.11 -10.17 -6.95
C LEU A 69 7.17 -9.11 -6.82
N MET A 70 6.71 -7.88 -6.58
CA MET A 70 7.60 -6.76 -6.34
C MET A 70 7.16 -5.89 -5.17
N MET A 71 8.13 -5.18 -4.62
CA MET A 71 7.92 -4.05 -3.72
C MET A 71 8.79 -2.88 -4.18
N LEU A 72 8.25 -1.67 -4.11
CA LEU A 72 9.01 -0.45 -4.26
C LEU A 72 9.84 -0.18 -3.01
N ASN A 73 10.84 0.69 -3.13
CA ASN A 73 11.59 1.16 -1.95
C ASN A 73 10.66 1.84 -0.92
N THR A 74 9.61 2.52 -1.36
CA THR A 74 8.59 3.14 -0.51
C THR A 74 7.72 2.11 0.23
N ASP A 75 7.39 1.00 -0.40
CA ASP A 75 6.61 -0.08 0.23
C ASP A 75 7.43 -0.72 1.37
N MET A 76 8.73 -0.94 1.13
CA MET A 76 9.63 -1.48 2.15
C MET A 76 9.72 -0.58 3.41
N TRP A 77 9.57 0.74 3.26
CA TRP A 77 9.55 1.66 4.40
C TRP A 77 8.36 1.43 5.35
N MET A 78 7.24 0.87 4.86
CA MET A 78 6.12 0.50 5.73
C MET A 78 6.54 -0.56 6.76
N LEU A 79 7.48 -1.44 6.39
CA LEU A 79 8.03 -2.48 7.28
C LEU A 79 9.26 -2.02 8.08
N TRP A 80 10.07 -1.13 7.51
CA TRP A 80 11.34 -0.69 8.15
C TRP A 80 11.18 0.46 9.12
N ASP A 81 10.26 1.39 8.88
CA ASP A 81 10.04 2.52 9.77
C ASP A 81 9.34 2.09 11.06
N LYS A 82 9.80 2.60 12.20
CA LYS A 82 9.24 2.24 13.51
C LYS A 82 7.81 2.71 13.71
N LYS A 83 7.37 3.76 13.00
CA LYS A 83 6.02 4.32 13.11
C LYS A 83 5.02 3.62 12.20
N PHE A 84 5.43 3.23 11.00
CA PHE A 84 4.55 2.51 10.06
C PHE A 84 4.46 1.01 10.34
N LYS A 85 5.55 0.42 10.85
CA LYS A 85 5.62 -1.03 11.08
C LYS A 85 4.50 -1.59 11.97
N PRO A 86 4.10 -0.95 13.09
CA PRO A 86 3.00 -1.46 13.89
C PRO A 86 1.68 -1.59 13.11
N TYR A 87 1.32 -0.58 12.32
CA TYR A 87 0.12 -0.60 11.49
C TYR A 87 0.22 -1.63 10.35
N THR A 88 1.39 -1.73 9.73
CA THR A 88 1.68 -2.75 8.70
C THR A 88 1.47 -4.17 9.24
N LEU A 89 1.99 -4.46 10.44
CA LEU A 89 1.83 -5.76 11.07
C LEU A 89 0.40 -6.03 11.56
N GLU A 90 -0.34 -4.99 11.95
CA GLU A 90 -1.76 -5.11 12.33
C GLU A 90 -2.61 -5.43 11.11
N TYR A 91 -2.48 -4.68 10.02
CA TYR A 91 -3.24 -4.88 8.80
C TYR A 91 -2.95 -6.23 8.12
N ALA A 92 -1.72 -6.74 8.25
CA ALA A 92 -1.40 -8.10 7.81
C ALA A 92 -2.20 -9.18 8.55
N LYS A 93 -2.57 -8.94 9.82
CA LYS A 93 -3.28 -9.92 10.67
C LYS A 93 -4.79 -9.69 10.73
N ASN A 94 -5.24 -8.48 10.40
CA ASN A 94 -6.62 -8.04 10.60
C ASN A 94 -7.12 -7.26 9.38
N GLU A 95 -7.73 -7.99 8.44
CA GLU A 95 -8.28 -7.43 7.20
C GLU A 95 -9.45 -6.46 7.47
N ASP A 96 -10.34 -6.78 8.40
CA ASP A 96 -11.47 -5.91 8.75
C ASP A 96 -10.98 -4.54 9.26
N LYS A 97 -9.92 -4.54 10.08
CA LYS A 97 -9.31 -3.28 10.55
C LYS A 97 -8.69 -2.49 9.41
N PHE A 98 -8.02 -3.17 8.48
CA PHE A 98 -7.50 -2.53 7.26
C PHE A 98 -8.63 -1.89 6.46
N PHE A 99 -9.73 -2.61 6.20
CA PHE A 99 -10.84 -2.08 5.41
C PHE A 99 -11.50 -0.87 6.05
N ALA A 100 -11.77 -0.92 7.36
CA ALA A 100 -12.37 0.20 8.09
C ALA A 100 -11.48 1.46 8.01
N ASP A 101 -10.18 1.28 8.23
CA ASP A 101 -9.21 2.38 8.21
C ASP A 101 -8.97 2.92 6.80
N PHE A 102 -8.88 2.04 5.81
CA PHE A 102 -8.74 2.42 4.41
C PHE A 102 -9.93 3.21 3.92
N ALA A 103 -11.16 2.76 4.22
CA ALA A 103 -12.37 3.46 3.84
C ALA A 103 -12.38 4.90 4.38
N SER A 104 -12.08 5.08 5.67
CA SER A 104 -12.02 6.40 6.29
C SER A 104 -10.91 7.29 5.70
N ALA A 105 -9.69 6.75 5.53
CA ALA A 105 -8.57 7.52 4.99
C ALA A 105 -8.78 7.87 3.50
N PHE A 106 -9.39 6.97 2.72
CA PHE A 106 -9.65 7.18 1.30
C PHE A 106 -10.81 8.16 1.08
N ALA A 107 -11.88 8.10 1.90
CA ALA A 107 -12.92 9.12 1.90
C ALA A 107 -12.31 10.51 2.18
N LYS A 108 -11.55 10.65 3.27
CA LYS A 108 -10.82 11.88 3.58
C LYS A 108 -9.95 12.36 2.41
N LEU A 109 -9.24 11.47 1.74
CA LEU A 109 -8.42 11.79 0.56
C LEU A 109 -9.24 12.40 -0.58
N LEU A 110 -10.39 11.80 -0.91
CA LEU A 110 -11.26 12.27 -1.99
C LEU A 110 -11.92 13.62 -1.65
N GLU A 111 -12.14 13.89 -0.38
CA GLU A 111 -12.81 15.11 0.10
C GLU A 111 -11.86 16.29 0.34
N LEU A 112 -10.54 16.09 0.23
CA LEU A 112 -9.56 17.16 0.42
C LEU A 112 -9.82 18.34 -0.54
N GLY A 113 -10.17 19.50 0.04
CA GLY A 113 -10.43 20.73 -0.71
C GLY A 113 -11.87 20.92 -1.19
N VAL A 114 -12.78 20.00 -0.86
CA VAL A 114 -14.21 20.12 -1.18
C VAL A 114 -14.89 21.06 -0.16
N PRO A 115 -15.54 22.15 -0.60
CA PRO A 115 -16.31 23.02 0.28
C PRO A 115 -17.69 22.39 0.55
N PHE A 116 -17.84 21.73 1.69
CA PHE A 116 -19.13 21.19 2.10
C PHE A 116 -20.03 22.30 2.66
N PRO A 117 -21.32 22.35 2.25
CA PRO A 117 -22.31 23.18 2.91
C PRO A 117 -22.39 22.85 4.40
N GLU A 118 -22.70 23.84 5.23
CA GLU A 118 -22.85 23.66 6.67
C GLU A 118 -23.92 22.60 6.96
N GLY A 119 -23.54 21.55 7.70
CA GLY A 119 -24.42 20.41 8.02
C GLY A 119 -24.41 19.25 7.01
N ALA A 120 -23.70 19.35 5.90
CA ALA A 120 -23.45 18.19 5.04
C ALA A 120 -22.45 17.25 5.74
N GLN A 121 -22.82 15.97 5.88
CA GLN A 121 -21.88 14.96 6.35
C GLN A 121 -20.97 14.55 5.21
N ALA A 122 -19.67 14.50 5.50
CA ALA A 122 -18.71 13.71 4.75
C ALA A 122 -19.21 12.25 4.68
N VAL A 123 -19.00 11.60 3.53
CA VAL A 123 -19.46 10.21 3.29
C VAL A 123 -18.50 9.18 3.85
#